data_AF-I0V8N3-F1
#
_entry.id   AF-I0V8N3-F1
#
_cell.length_a   1.000
_cell.length_b   1.000
_cell.length_c   1.000
_cell.angle_alpha   90.00
_cell.angle_beta   90.00
_cell.angle_gamma   90.00
#
_symmetry.space_group_name_H-M   'P 1'
#
loop_
_entity.id
_entity.type
_entity.pdbx_description
1 polymer ?
#
loop_
_entity_poly.entity_id
_entity_poly.type
_entity_poly.pdbx_seq_one_letter_code
_entity_poly.pdbx_strand_id
1 'polypeptide(L)'
;MADTYSPMRELNQLKEFYDTQDDPFAVGFEMPGYGENCYTDPEPELAERLVYFAHANSSGSLYGIWRKDDRDDLATLPVVAAGDEGGLHLVARDFLAFLQLLASLPIDAEPYLGWDFLDVNDGHDPVDNTPYLTWLARTFDLAPVAEWEDLVNAAQEELGREWAAWIHPIVPDAVWSPVHELNQLATLDDSCAGDLATGFCLNRDYGDAGKATNPDLTADLVPFATNHDTATVFALWCRDGGAASADAPVVALGTEEGAHVIARDLREFLEVIAGLTRTGIRCDHTGVVLCDGEPARNHGAFVAWLERAHGLRPATDPATVIATAHTELGAPFATGRLRH
;
A
#
# COMPACT_ATOMS: atom_id res chain seq x y z
N MET A 1 -6.78 35.30 25.68
CA MET A 1 -6.97 33.85 25.56
C MET A 1 -5.82 33.41 24.70
N ALA A 2 -4.96 32.50 25.17
CA ALA A 2 -3.92 31.97 24.29
C ALA A 2 -4.66 31.31 23.12
N ASP A 3 -4.36 31.73 21.90
CA ASP A 3 -4.93 31.09 20.71
C ASP A 3 -4.50 29.61 20.77
N THR A 4 -5.49 28.74 20.83
CA THR A 4 -5.27 27.30 20.94
C THR A 4 -4.68 26.83 19.61
N TYR A 5 -3.60 26.06 19.66
CA TYR A 5 -2.84 25.66 18.46
C TYR A 5 -3.70 24.88 17.46
N SER A 6 -4.55 23.98 17.95
CA SER A 6 -5.44 23.13 17.15
C SER A 6 -6.80 22.94 17.84
N PRO A 7 -7.89 22.59 17.12
CA PRO A 7 -9.11 22.08 17.74
C PRO A 7 -8.91 20.76 18.50
N MET A 8 -7.81 20.03 18.27
CA MET A 8 -7.52 18.74 18.91
C MET A 8 -6.82 18.91 20.25
N ARG A 9 -7.42 18.38 21.33
CA ARG A 9 -6.84 18.44 22.67
C ARG A 9 -5.46 17.77 22.71
N GLU A 10 -5.34 16.57 22.16
CA GLU A 10 -4.13 15.75 22.20
C GLU A 10 -2.98 16.44 21.47
N LEU A 11 -3.26 17.06 20.32
CA LEU A 11 -2.28 17.83 19.56
C LEU A 11 -1.85 19.10 20.29
N ASN A 12 -2.76 19.77 21.02
CA ASN A 12 -2.37 20.88 21.89
C ASN A 12 -1.48 20.41 23.04
N GLN A 13 -1.73 19.25 23.63
CA GLN A 13 -0.87 18.69 24.67
C GLN A 13 0.53 18.36 24.13
N LEU A 14 0.61 17.83 22.90
CA LEU A 14 1.89 17.62 22.22
C LEU A 14 2.61 18.95 21.98
N LYS A 15 1.90 19.98 21.50
CA LYS A 15 2.48 21.31 21.26
C LYS A 15 2.98 21.96 22.55
N GLU A 16 2.22 21.87 23.63
CA GLU A 16 2.64 22.35 24.96
C GLU A 16 3.90 21.63 25.45
N PHE A 17 4.01 20.31 25.22
CA PHE A 17 5.24 19.58 25.53
C PHE A 17 6.40 20.03 24.64
N TYR A 18 6.20 20.10 23.33
CA TYR A 18 7.20 20.53 22.34
C TYR A 18 7.77 21.92 22.69
N ASP A 19 6.92 22.88 23.05
CA ASP A 19 7.32 24.24 23.41
C ASP A 19 8.12 24.35 24.72
N THR A 20 8.22 23.26 25.49
CA THR A 20 9.07 23.21 26.69
C THR A 20 10.42 22.54 26.45
N GLN A 21 10.66 22.01 25.25
CA GLN A 21 11.93 21.38 24.89
C GLN A 21 12.87 22.41 24.24
N ASP A 22 14.15 22.37 24.61
CA ASP A 22 15.20 23.15 23.94
C ASP A 22 15.74 22.44 22.69
N ASP A 23 15.67 21.10 22.67
CA ASP A 23 16.15 20.21 21.62
C ASP A 23 14.99 19.37 21.03
N PRO A 24 15.07 18.93 19.76
CA PRO A 24 14.06 18.04 19.19
C PRO A 24 14.07 16.68 19.88
N PHE A 25 12.89 16.07 20.07
CA PHE A 25 12.75 14.72 20.63
C PHE A 25 12.64 13.62 19.57
N ALA A 26 12.49 14.01 18.30
CA ALA A 26 12.49 13.16 17.12
C ALA A 26 13.19 13.93 15.98
N VAL A 27 14.07 13.28 15.24
CA VAL A 27 14.86 13.93 14.19
C VAL A 27 13.95 14.45 13.09
N GLY A 28 14.11 15.72 12.71
CA GLY A 28 13.34 16.37 11.66
C GLY A 28 11.88 16.74 12.02
N PHE A 29 11.41 16.40 13.22
CA PHE A 29 10.05 16.71 13.65
C PHE A 29 9.93 18.17 14.13
N GLU A 30 9.05 18.95 13.50
CA GLU A 30 8.79 20.35 13.85
C GLU A 30 7.29 20.68 13.81
N MET A 31 6.85 21.66 14.61
CA MET A 31 5.43 22.06 14.69
C MET A 31 5.24 23.56 14.37
N PRO A 32 5.39 23.99 13.10
CA PRO A 32 5.36 25.41 12.71
C PRO A 32 3.97 26.05 12.85
N GLY A 33 2.90 25.35 12.45
CA GLY A 33 1.52 25.86 12.51
C GLY A 33 0.48 24.84 12.08
N TYR A 34 -0.67 24.81 12.76
CA TYR A 34 -1.78 23.89 12.42
C TYR A 34 -2.55 24.39 11.20
N GLY A 35 -2.70 23.55 10.17
CA GLY A 35 -3.32 23.92 8.91
C GLY A 35 -2.54 24.96 8.12
N GLU A 36 -1.30 25.25 8.50
CA GLU A 36 -0.41 26.08 7.71
C GLU A 36 0.11 25.23 6.54
N ASN A 37 -0.47 25.47 5.36
CA ASN A 37 -0.05 24.84 4.13
C ASN A 37 1.37 25.33 3.77
N CYS A 38 2.36 24.46 3.96
CA CYS A 38 3.73 24.64 3.49
C CYS A 38 3.89 24.22 2.02
N TYR A 39 2.95 23.41 1.49
CA TYR A 39 2.75 23.19 0.06
C TYR A 39 1.56 23.98 -0.47
N THR A 40 1.70 24.49 -1.69
CA THR A 40 0.50 24.81 -2.47
C THR A 40 -0.02 23.46 -2.99
N ASP A 41 -0.88 22.78 -2.23
CA ASP A 41 -1.49 21.53 -2.69
C ASP A 41 -2.14 21.78 -4.06
N PRO A 42 -1.73 21.06 -5.12
CA PRO A 42 -2.23 21.32 -6.46
C PRO A 42 -3.70 20.92 -6.62
N GLU A 43 -4.18 19.96 -5.81
CA GLU A 43 -5.52 19.39 -5.89
C GLU A 43 -6.42 19.85 -4.74
N PRO A 44 -7.52 20.59 -5.01
CA PRO A 44 -8.46 21.07 -4.00
C PRO A 44 -9.01 19.97 -3.09
N GLU A 45 -9.24 18.77 -3.64
CA GLU A 45 -9.77 17.60 -2.94
C GLU A 45 -8.83 17.12 -1.82
N LEU A 46 -7.51 17.28 -1.98
CA LEU A 46 -6.53 16.99 -0.93
C LEU A 46 -6.62 18.03 0.18
N ALA A 47 -6.61 19.32 -0.20
CA ALA A 47 -6.66 20.42 0.75
C ALA A 47 -7.94 20.43 1.62
N GLU A 48 -9.04 19.89 1.11
CA GLU A 48 -10.29 19.73 1.88
C GLU A 48 -10.22 18.62 2.93
N ARG A 49 -9.37 17.61 2.72
CA ARG A 49 -9.38 16.34 3.46
C ARG A 49 -8.11 16.06 4.24
N LEU A 50 -7.00 16.72 3.95
CA LEU A 50 -5.74 16.62 4.67
C LEU A 50 -5.50 17.92 5.45
N VAL A 51 -5.34 17.80 6.76
CA VAL A 51 -5.01 18.95 7.62
C VAL A 51 -3.63 18.72 8.23
N TYR A 52 -2.64 19.39 7.67
CA TYR A 52 -1.25 19.29 8.12
C TYR A 52 -1.05 19.95 9.49
N PHE A 53 -0.17 19.37 10.30
CA PHE A 53 0.09 19.86 11.66
C PHE A 53 1.56 19.78 12.09
N ALA A 54 2.43 19.09 11.35
CA ALA A 54 3.85 19.00 11.68
C ALA A 54 4.69 18.72 10.44
N HIS A 55 5.98 19.06 10.51
CA HIS A 55 6.99 18.52 9.61
C HIS A 55 7.35 17.10 10.03
N ALA A 56 7.49 16.22 9.05
CA ALA A 56 7.98 14.87 9.23
C ALA A 56 9.50 14.79 9.18
N ASN A 57 10.14 15.63 8.37
CA ASN A 57 11.60 15.65 8.23
C ASN A 57 12.12 17.05 7.84
N SER A 58 13.44 17.16 7.72
CA SER A 58 14.12 18.41 7.34
C SER A 58 14.02 18.79 5.86
N SER A 59 13.61 17.89 4.96
CA SER A 59 13.49 18.16 3.52
C SER A 59 12.17 18.83 3.14
N GLY A 60 11.18 18.79 4.03
CA GLY A 60 9.89 19.47 3.87
C GLY A 60 8.70 18.53 3.90
N SER A 61 8.90 17.23 4.14
CA SER A 61 7.80 16.29 4.33
C SER A 61 6.93 16.66 5.53
N LEU A 62 5.65 16.27 5.51
CA LEU A 62 4.64 16.70 6.49
C LEU A 62 3.88 15.53 7.12
N TYR A 63 3.37 15.75 8.32
CA TYR A 63 2.29 14.96 8.89
C TYR A 63 0.96 15.71 8.82
N GLY A 64 -0.09 14.99 8.43
CA GLY A 64 -1.44 15.53 8.36
C GLY A 64 -2.51 14.54 8.79
N ILE A 65 -3.64 15.07 9.23
CA ILE A 65 -4.82 14.27 9.59
C ILE A 65 -5.67 14.07 8.35
N TRP A 66 -5.99 12.82 8.05
CA TRP A 66 -6.92 12.46 7.00
C TRP A 66 -8.36 12.50 7.51
N ARG A 67 -9.11 13.51 7.09
CA ARG A 67 -10.55 13.68 7.31
C ARG A 67 -11.36 12.76 6.41
N LYS A 68 -11.20 11.45 6.60
CA LYS A 68 -11.90 10.42 5.81
C LYS A 68 -13.42 10.52 5.90
N ASP A 69 -13.93 11.04 7.02
CA ASP A 69 -15.34 11.33 7.25
C ASP A 69 -15.54 12.63 8.05
N ASP A 70 -16.82 12.98 8.32
CA ASP A 70 -17.23 14.25 8.92
C ASP A 70 -17.24 14.23 10.46
N ARG A 71 -16.57 13.27 11.11
CA ARG A 71 -16.56 13.22 12.58
C ARG A 71 -15.85 14.45 13.18
N ASP A 72 -16.39 14.95 14.28
CA ASP A 72 -15.83 16.10 15.00
C ASP A 72 -14.56 15.74 15.78
N ASP A 73 -14.44 14.48 16.22
CA ASP A 73 -13.29 14.01 17.00
C ASP A 73 -12.11 13.66 16.09
N LEU A 74 -11.34 14.70 15.75
CA LEU A 74 -10.19 14.59 14.87
C LEU A 74 -9.04 13.72 15.46
N ALA A 75 -9.00 13.48 16.78
CA ALA A 75 -7.98 12.61 17.37
C ALA A 75 -8.19 11.14 17.01
N THR A 76 -9.39 10.76 16.62
CA THR A 76 -9.73 9.41 16.15
C THR A 76 -9.56 9.23 14.65
N LEU A 77 -9.10 10.27 13.95
CA LEU A 77 -8.85 10.22 12.51
C LEU A 77 -7.41 9.79 12.21
N PRO A 78 -7.18 9.14 11.06
CA PRO A 78 -5.87 8.62 10.72
C PRO A 78 -4.87 9.74 10.41
N VAL A 79 -3.59 9.43 10.59
CA VAL A 79 -2.48 10.32 10.25
C VAL A 79 -1.77 9.81 9.01
N VAL A 80 -1.47 10.74 8.11
CA VAL A 80 -0.77 10.54 6.84
C VAL A 80 0.55 11.29 6.89
N ALA A 81 1.59 10.69 6.35
CA ALA A 81 2.85 11.35 6.05
C ALA A 81 2.87 11.72 4.55
N ALA A 82 3.08 12.99 4.25
CA ALA A 82 3.18 13.52 2.89
C ALA A 82 4.64 13.85 2.58
N GLY A 83 5.22 13.13 1.62
CA GLY A 83 6.58 13.32 1.14
C GLY A 83 6.72 14.61 0.33
N ASP A 84 7.86 15.28 0.48
CA ASP A 84 8.24 16.43 -0.33
C ASP A 84 8.51 16.07 -1.80
N GLU A 85 8.70 14.78 -2.09
CA GLU A 85 8.73 14.24 -3.44
C GLU A 85 7.34 13.89 -3.99
N GLY A 86 6.29 13.84 -3.16
CA GLY A 86 4.89 13.66 -3.58
C GLY A 86 4.17 12.40 -3.06
N GLY A 87 4.87 11.43 -2.47
CA GLY A 87 4.25 10.23 -1.91
C GLY A 87 3.36 10.51 -0.69
N LEU A 88 2.25 9.78 -0.55
CA LEU A 88 1.31 9.94 0.55
C LEU A 88 1.09 8.60 1.28
N HIS A 89 1.59 8.53 2.51
CA HIS A 89 1.67 7.28 3.27
C HIS A 89 0.75 7.33 4.47
N LEU A 90 -0.15 6.36 4.62
CA LEU A 90 -0.91 6.18 5.84
C LEU A 90 0.01 5.63 6.94
N VAL A 91 0.25 6.40 8.01
CA VAL A 91 1.26 6.07 9.04
C VAL A 91 0.68 5.73 10.41
N ALA A 92 -0.54 6.16 10.71
CA ALA A 92 -1.21 5.79 11.94
C ALA A 92 -2.74 5.79 11.79
N ARG A 93 -3.41 4.89 12.49
CA ARG A 93 -4.89 4.77 12.45
C ARG A 93 -5.61 5.90 13.20
N ASP A 94 -4.94 6.51 14.17
CA ASP A 94 -5.43 7.59 15.02
C ASP A 94 -4.25 8.41 15.57
N PHE A 95 -4.53 9.52 16.24
CA PHE A 95 -3.49 10.41 16.75
C PHE A 95 -2.67 9.80 17.90
N LEU A 96 -3.24 8.89 18.69
CA LEU A 96 -2.50 8.23 19.77
C LEU A 96 -1.49 7.22 19.22
N ALA A 97 -1.88 6.47 18.18
CA ALA A 97 -0.97 5.62 17.42
C ALA A 97 0.14 6.44 16.76
N PHE A 98 -0.15 7.66 16.31
CA PHE A 98 0.89 8.58 15.80
C PHE A 98 1.87 9.04 16.90
N LEU A 99 1.40 9.38 18.10
CA LEU A 99 2.29 9.67 19.22
C LEU A 99 3.19 8.47 19.56
N GLN A 100 2.63 7.26 19.50
CA GLN A 100 3.37 6.03 19.70
C GLN A 100 4.39 5.77 18.58
N LEU A 101 4.06 6.13 17.33
CA LEU A 101 4.98 6.06 16.19
C LEU A 101 6.20 6.94 16.44
N LEU A 102 6.01 8.21 16.79
CA LEU A 102 7.13 9.12 17.10
C LEU A 102 8.03 8.60 18.24
N ALA A 103 7.47 7.85 19.20
CA ALA A 103 8.23 7.26 20.29
C ALA A 103 9.08 6.06 19.86
N SER A 104 8.68 5.41 18.76
CA SER A 104 9.24 4.13 18.31
C SER A 104 10.24 4.31 17.16
N LEU A 105 10.28 5.49 16.52
CA LEU A 105 11.29 5.82 15.52
C LEU A 105 12.71 5.81 16.14
N PRO A 106 13.74 5.42 15.36
CA PRO A 106 15.13 5.53 15.80
C PRO A 106 15.49 6.98 16.17
N ILE A 107 16.27 7.15 17.23
CA ILE A 107 16.64 8.47 17.75
C ILE A 107 17.66 9.21 16.89
N ASP A 108 18.25 8.55 15.90
CA ASP A 108 19.30 9.04 15.01
C ASP A 108 18.90 8.94 13.53
N ALA A 109 17.59 8.83 13.27
CA ALA A 109 17.04 8.77 11.93
C ALA A 109 15.79 9.65 11.79
N GLU A 110 15.61 10.25 10.61
CA GLU A 110 14.39 10.96 10.24
C GLU A 110 13.56 10.15 9.22
N PRO A 111 12.24 10.34 9.15
CA PRO A 111 11.41 9.78 8.09
C PRO A 111 11.93 10.12 6.68
N TYR A 112 11.99 9.10 5.82
CA TYR A 112 12.35 9.21 4.42
C TYR A 112 11.18 8.73 3.55
N LEU A 113 10.57 9.68 2.84
CA LEU A 113 9.30 9.48 2.13
C LEU A 113 9.52 9.63 0.62
N GLY A 114 9.46 8.52 -0.10
CA GLY A 114 9.39 8.52 -1.56
C GLY A 114 7.95 8.41 -2.05
N TRP A 115 7.77 8.30 -3.36
CA TRP A 115 6.47 8.06 -3.99
C TRP A 115 5.81 6.76 -3.52
N ASP A 116 6.59 5.70 -3.43
CA ASP A 116 6.14 4.32 -3.21
C ASP A 116 6.69 3.69 -1.93
N PHE A 117 7.53 4.40 -1.17
CA PHE A 117 8.11 3.90 0.06
C PHE A 117 8.05 4.91 1.22
N LEU A 118 7.99 4.36 2.43
CA LEU A 118 8.20 5.02 3.70
C LEU A 118 9.29 4.23 4.44
N ASP A 119 10.40 4.89 4.72
CA ASP A 119 11.53 4.33 5.46
C ASP A 119 12.09 5.39 6.42
N VAL A 120 13.24 5.11 7.03
CA VAL A 120 13.99 6.06 7.85
C VAL A 120 15.39 6.26 7.24
N ASN A 121 15.83 7.51 7.18
CA ASN A 121 17.19 7.87 6.77
C ASN A 121 18.07 8.02 8.02
N ASP A 122 19.04 7.12 8.16
CA ASP A 122 19.95 7.08 9.30
C ASP A 122 21.16 8.03 9.16
N GLY A 123 21.95 8.13 10.23
CA GLY A 123 23.20 8.87 10.22
C GLY A 123 23.11 10.30 10.75
N HIS A 124 22.03 10.65 11.44
CA HIS A 124 21.87 11.94 12.12
C HIS A 124 22.43 11.84 13.54
N ASP A 125 22.69 13.00 14.16
CA ASP A 125 23.10 13.02 15.56
C ASP A 125 21.93 12.51 16.43
N PRO A 126 22.15 11.53 17.33
CA PRO A 126 21.08 11.00 18.18
C PRO A 126 20.46 12.07 19.06
N VAL A 127 19.12 12.13 19.10
CA VAL A 127 18.37 13.01 20.00
C VAL A 127 18.07 12.36 21.36
N ASP A 128 17.89 13.16 22.41
CA ASP A 128 17.40 12.66 23.69
C ASP A 128 15.86 12.64 23.70
N ASN A 129 15.28 11.47 23.39
CA ASN A 129 13.83 11.28 23.43
C ASN A 129 13.28 10.91 24.84
N THR A 130 14.13 10.83 25.87
CA THR A 130 13.71 10.43 27.24
C THR A 130 12.60 11.32 27.83
N PRO A 131 12.65 12.66 27.67
CA PRO A 131 11.57 13.53 28.13
C PRO A 131 10.24 13.22 27.45
N TYR A 132 10.27 12.95 26.14
CA TYR A 132 9.09 12.61 25.36
C TYR A 132 8.48 11.28 25.82
N LEU A 133 9.30 10.23 25.97
CA LEU A 133 8.84 8.94 26.48
C LEU A 133 8.22 9.05 27.88
N THR A 134 8.81 9.87 28.74
CA THR A 134 8.28 10.13 30.09
C THR A 134 6.94 10.87 30.05
N TRP A 135 6.83 11.88 29.18
CA TRP A 135 5.59 12.63 28.99
C TRP A 135 4.48 11.75 28.41
N LEU A 136 4.80 10.94 27.39
CA LEU A 136 3.88 10.05 26.71
C LEU A 136 3.28 9.01 27.68
N ALA A 137 4.13 8.35 28.47
CA ALA A 137 3.70 7.39 29.48
C ALA A 137 2.83 8.04 30.57
N ARG A 138 3.17 9.25 31.03
CA ARG A 138 2.40 9.93 32.08
C ARG A 138 1.07 10.50 31.59
N THR A 139 1.01 10.95 30.35
CA THR A 139 -0.14 11.68 29.80
C THR A 139 -1.16 10.75 29.16
N PHE A 140 -0.68 9.70 28.47
CA PHE A 140 -1.52 8.81 27.66
C PHE A 140 -1.40 7.33 28.04
N ASP A 141 -0.53 6.97 28.98
CA ASP A 141 -0.24 5.56 29.34
C ASP A 141 0.24 4.74 28.13
N LEU A 142 1.00 5.39 27.25
CA LEU A 142 1.57 4.81 26.04
C LEU A 142 3.08 4.57 26.20
N ALA A 143 3.57 3.51 25.56
CA ALA A 143 4.98 3.13 25.50
C ALA A 143 5.36 2.85 24.03
N PRO A 144 6.63 3.01 23.65
CA PRO A 144 7.07 2.68 22.30
C PRO A 144 6.85 1.19 22.00
N VAL A 145 6.65 0.88 20.73
CA VAL A 145 6.68 -0.50 20.22
C VAL A 145 8.11 -0.89 19.84
N ALA A 146 8.35 -2.18 19.62
CA ALA A 146 9.68 -2.67 19.26
C ALA A 146 10.07 -2.26 17.83
N GLU A 147 9.14 -2.43 16.89
CA GLU A 147 9.31 -2.11 15.47
C GLU A 147 8.26 -1.06 15.09
N TRP A 148 8.67 0.13 14.65
CA TRP A 148 7.75 1.23 14.34
C TRP A 148 6.85 0.88 13.14
N GLU A 149 7.36 0.03 12.24
CA GLU A 149 6.67 -0.51 11.09
C GLU A 149 5.39 -1.25 11.51
N ASP A 150 5.34 -1.86 12.70
CA ASP A 150 4.14 -2.55 13.19
C ASP A 150 2.94 -1.58 13.33
N LEU A 151 3.17 -0.31 13.68
CA LEU A 151 2.11 0.69 13.79
C LEU A 151 1.61 1.14 12.40
N VAL A 152 2.54 1.31 11.46
CA VAL A 152 2.22 1.65 10.07
C VAL A 152 1.46 0.50 9.41
N ASN A 153 1.97 -0.72 9.55
CA ASN A 153 1.34 -1.93 9.04
C ASN A 153 -0.07 -2.11 9.62
N ALA A 154 -0.26 -1.90 10.92
CA ALA A 154 -1.59 -1.98 11.53
C ALA A 154 -2.57 -0.93 10.95
N ALA A 155 -2.10 0.30 10.70
CA ALA A 155 -2.92 1.34 10.07
C ALA A 155 -3.29 0.96 8.63
N GLN A 156 -2.32 0.47 7.86
CA GLN A 156 -2.50 0.02 6.48
C GLN A 156 -3.41 -1.20 6.38
N GLU A 157 -3.28 -2.19 7.26
CA GLU A 157 -4.17 -3.35 7.32
C GLU A 157 -5.62 -2.96 7.63
N GLU A 158 -5.83 -1.99 8.54
CA GLU A 158 -7.16 -1.55 8.95
C GLU A 158 -7.83 -0.65 7.91
N LEU A 159 -7.09 0.30 7.36
CA LEU A 159 -7.64 1.43 6.60
C LEU A 159 -7.12 1.51 5.16
N GLY A 160 -6.13 0.71 4.78
CA GLY A 160 -5.44 0.81 3.51
C GLY A 160 -6.33 0.64 2.29
N ARG A 161 -7.40 -0.17 2.38
CA ARG A 161 -8.43 -0.25 1.32
C ARG A 161 -9.20 1.04 1.15
N GLU A 162 -9.64 1.65 2.24
CA GLU A 162 -10.37 2.92 2.21
C GLU A 162 -9.46 4.05 1.72
N TRP A 163 -8.22 4.05 2.18
CA TRP A 163 -7.17 4.97 1.74
C TRP A 163 -6.93 4.87 0.24
N ALA A 164 -6.62 3.68 -0.27
CA ALA A 164 -6.35 3.46 -1.70
C ALA A 164 -7.55 3.85 -2.57
N ALA A 165 -8.78 3.51 -2.16
CA ALA A 165 -9.99 3.87 -2.89
C ALA A 165 -10.23 5.39 -2.92
N TRP A 166 -9.83 6.12 -1.88
CA TRP A 166 -9.96 7.57 -1.80
C TRP A 166 -8.86 8.30 -2.58
N ILE A 167 -7.60 7.91 -2.38
CA ILE A 167 -6.46 8.69 -2.88
C ILE A 167 -6.15 8.41 -4.35
N HIS A 168 -6.29 7.17 -4.82
CA HIS A 168 -5.96 6.79 -6.19
C HIS A 168 -6.67 7.62 -7.28
N PRO A 169 -7.98 7.95 -7.19
CA PRO A 169 -8.62 8.81 -8.20
C PRO A 169 -8.19 10.28 -8.13
N ILE A 170 -7.52 10.72 -7.06
CA ILE A 170 -7.07 12.11 -6.86
C ILE A 170 -5.60 12.25 -7.23
N VAL A 171 -4.75 11.37 -6.67
CA VAL A 171 -3.31 11.28 -6.94
C VAL A 171 -2.99 9.83 -7.27
N PRO A 172 -3.12 9.40 -8.53
CA PRO A 172 -2.85 8.02 -8.93
C PRO A 172 -1.45 7.54 -8.54
N ASP A 173 -0.46 8.43 -8.57
CA ASP A 173 0.93 8.08 -8.26
C ASP A 173 1.20 7.95 -6.74
N ALA A 174 0.25 8.31 -5.88
CA ALA A 174 0.42 8.22 -4.43
C ALA A 174 0.24 6.78 -3.89
N VAL A 175 -0.40 5.90 -4.66
CA VAL A 175 -0.50 4.46 -4.38
C VAL A 175 -0.36 3.71 -5.70
N TRP A 176 0.45 2.66 -5.73
CA TRP A 176 0.69 1.91 -6.98
C TRP A 176 -0.61 1.36 -7.61
N SER A 177 -1.57 0.94 -6.79
CA SER A 177 -2.84 0.34 -7.20
C SER A 177 -4.00 0.81 -6.30
N PRO A 178 -5.24 0.92 -6.82
CA PRO A 178 -6.43 1.11 -6.00
C PRO A 178 -6.77 -0.14 -5.16
N VAL A 179 -6.12 -1.28 -5.45
CA VAL A 179 -6.30 -2.54 -4.72
C VAL A 179 -5.20 -2.67 -3.67
N HIS A 180 -5.58 -2.53 -2.40
CA HIS A 180 -4.65 -2.52 -1.27
C HIS A 180 -3.72 -3.76 -1.22
N GLU A 181 -4.25 -4.95 -1.48
CA GLU A 181 -3.48 -6.20 -1.49
C GLU A 181 -2.37 -6.20 -2.54
N LEU A 182 -2.57 -5.48 -3.66
CA LEU A 182 -1.54 -5.30 -4.68
C LEU A 182 -0.44 -4.35 -4.18
N ASN A 183 -0.78 -3.27 -3.45
CA ASN A 183 0.22 -2.40 -2.83
C ASN A 183 1.06 -3.17 -1.80
N GLN A 184 0.44 -4.00 -0.96
CA GLN A 184 1.17 -4.84 0.00
C GLN A 184 2.10 -5.84 -0.69
N LEU A 185 1.67 -6.41 -1.83
CA LEU A 185 2.50 -7.30 -2.63
C LEU A 185 3.67 -6.56 -3.28
N ALA A 186 3.48 -5.33 -3.74
CA ALA A 186 4.55 -4.49 -4.30
C ALA A 186 5.63 -4.18 -3.27
N THR A 187 5.25 -3.76 -2.06
CA THR A 187 6.21 -3.56 -0.96
C THR A 187 7.03 -4.82 -0.67
N LEU A 188 6.38 -6.00 -0.67
CA LEU A 188 7.09 -7.26 -0.50
C LEU A 188 8.06 -7.54 -1.66
N ASP A 189 7.61 -7.35 -2.91
CA ASP A 189 8.43 -7.56 -4.11
C ASP A 189 9.69 -6.70 -4.07
N ASP A 190 9.58 -5.41 -3.72
CA ASP A 190 10.73 -4.51 -3.59
C ASP A 190 11.69 -4.93 -2.47
N SER A 191 11.16 -5.28 -1.30
CA SER A 191 11.97 -5.76 -0.16
C SER A 191 12.77 -7.04 -0.49
N CYS A 192 12.26 -7.84 -1.41
CA CYS A 192 12.86 -9.10 -1.86
C CYS A 192 13.69 -8.94 -3.15
N ALA A 193 13.73 -7.76 -3.76
CA ALA A 193 14.27 -7.53 -5.10
C ALA A 193 13.63 -8.45 -6.17
N GLY A 194 12.31 -8.66 -6.06
CA GLY A 194 11.49 -9.46 -6.94
C GLY A 194 11.54 -10.97 -6.66
N ASP A 195 11.21 -11.76 -7.69
CA ASP A 195 11.39 -13.23 -7.70
C ASP A 195 10.64 -13.94 -6.56
N LEU A 196 9.39 -13.50 -6.31
CA LEU A 196 8.48 -14.05 -5.31
C LEU A 196 7.90 -15.42 -5.73
N ALA A 197 7.70 -15.64 -7.03
CA ALA A 197 7.21 -16.91 -7.59
C ALA A 197 7.73 -17.12 -9.01
N THR A 198 7.75 -18.37 -9.48
CA THR A 198 8.41 -18.76 -10.75
C THR A 198 7.86 -17.96 -11.94
N GLY A 199 8.74 -17.14 -12.52
CA GLY A 199 8.44 -16.27 -13.65
C GLY A 199 7.60 -15.03 -13.31
N PHE A 200 6.97 -14.96 -12.13
CA PHE A 200 6.05 -13.89 -11.74
C PHE A 200 6.82 -12.59 -11.42
N CYS A 201 6.37 -11.49 -12.01
CA CYS A 201 6.89 -10.14 -11.75
C CYS A 201 5.74 -9.13 -11.76
N LEU A 202 5.70 -8.23 -10.78
CA LEU A 202 4.76 -7.12 -10.83
C LEU A 202 5.12 -6.14 -11.95
N ASN A 203 4.10 -5.50 -12.52
CA ASN A 203 4.32 -4.42 -13.47
C ASN A 203 4.68 -3.16 -12.70
N ARG A 204 5.73 -2.45 -13.12
CA ARG A 204 6.05 -1.14 -12.53
C ARG A 204 4.94 -0.13 -12.74
N ASP A 205 4.36 -0.15 -13.93
CA ASP A 205 3.26 0.72 -14.32
C ASP A 205 1.93 -0.06 -14.20
N TYR A 206 1.20 0.16 -13.11
CA TYR A 206 -0.11 -0.47 -12.89
C TYR A 206 -1.09 -0.08 -14.01
N GLY A 207 -1.85 -1.05 -14.51
CA GLY A 207 -2.75 -0.86 -15.63
C GLY A 207 -2.07 -0.83 -17.01
N ASP A 208 -0.74 -0.73 -17.08
CA ASP A 208 -0.03 -0.84 -18.36
C ASP A 208 0.17 -2.31 -18.73
N ALA A 209 -0.43 -2.70 -19.86
CA ALA A 209 -0.24 -4.02 -20.45
C ALA A 209 1.05 -4.12 -21.28
N GLY A 210 1.77 -3.00 -21.42
CA GLY A 210 2.86 -2.81 -22.35
C GLY A 210 2.41 -3.03 -23.81
N LYS A 211 3.38 -3.38 -24.67
CA LYS A 211 3.10 -3.76 -26.08
C LYS A 211 2.45 -5.14 -26.25
N ALA A 212 2.20 -5.85 -25.15
CA ALA A 212 1.96 -7.29 -25.17
C ALA A 212 0.51 -7.69 -25.40
N THR A 213 -0.42 -6.74 -25.52
CA THR A 213 -1.85 -7.07 -25.59
C THR A 213 -2.57 -6.35 -26.72
N ASN A 214 -3.54 -7.05 -27.31
CA ASN A 214 -4.47 -6.48 -28.27
C ASN A 214 -5.39 -5.50 -27.52
N PRO A 215 -5.49 -4.21 -27.95
CA PRO A 215 -6.30 -3.19 -27.29
C PRO A 215 -7.78 -3.58 -27.14
N ASP A 216 -8.31 -4.42 -28.03
CA ASP A 216 -9.69 -4.88 -27.97
C ASP A 216 -9.92 -5.85 -26.80
N LEU A 217 -8.85 -6.41 -26.21
CA LEU A 217 -8.90 -7.32 -25.08
C LEU A 217 -8.82 -6.62 -23.73
N THR A 218 -8.46 -5.34 -23.69
CA THR A 218 -8.03 -4.65 -22.45
C THR A 218 -9.03 -3.66 -21.88
N ALA A 219 -10.15 -3.36 -22.56
CA ALA A 219 -11.09 -2.34 -22.11
C ALA A 219 -11.63 -2.55 -20.68
N ASP A 220 -11.82 -3.81 -20.27
CA ASP A 220 -12.28 -4.19 -18.92
C ASP A 220 -11.17 -4.87 -18.08
N LEU A 221 -9.92 -4.82 -18.53
CA LEU A 221 -8.82 -5.49 -17.85
C LEU A 221 -7.82 -4.48 -17.33
N VAL A 222 -7.40 -4.67 -16.08
CA VAL A 222 -6.37 -3.85 -15.45
C VAL A 222 -5.14 -4.72 -15.17
N PRO A 223 -4.13 -4.70 -16.06
CA PRO A 223 -2.87 -5.40 -15.87
C PRO A 223 -2.18 -5.02 -14.57
N PHE A 224 -1.57 -5.97 -13.89
CA PHE A 224 -0.79 -5.70 -12.68
C PHE A 224 0.50 -6.52 -12.56
N ALA A 225 0.64 -7.60 -13.33
CA ALA A 225 1.82 -8.44 -13.31
C ALA A 225 2.04 -9.13 -14.66
N THR A 226 3.24 -9.68 -14.83
CA THR A 226 3.60 -10.56 -15.94
C THR A 226 4.30 -11.82 -15.46
N ASN A 227 4.30 -12.83 -16.32
CA ASN A 227 5.24 -13.93 -16.25
C ASN A 227 6.33 -13.70 -17.30
N HIS A 228 7.54 -13.32 -16.89
CA HIS A 228 8.59 -12.88 -17.80
C HIS A 228 9.11 -14.01 -18.71
N ASP A 229 9.05 -15.27 -18.26
CA ASP A 229 9.48 -16.43 -19.05
C ASP A 229 8.53 -16.74 -20.21
N THR A 230 7.25 -16.41 -20.04
CA THR A 230 6.19 -16.82 -20.98
C THR A 230 5.52 -15.64 -21.68
N ALA A 231 5.83 -14.41 -21.29
CA ALA A 231 5.14 -13.19 -21.68
C ALA A 231 3.63 -13.21 -21.37
N THR A 232 3.19 -14.02 -20.40
CA THR A 232 1.81 -14.00 -19.91
C THR A 232 1.58 -12.74 -19.09
N VAL A 233 0.50 -12.00 -19.34
CA VAL A 233 0.11 -10.84 -18.52
C VAL A 233 -1.01 -11.27 -17.58
N PHE A 234 -0.97 -10.85 -16.32
CA PHE A 234 -2.04 -11.04 -15.34
C PHE A 234 -2.78 -9.72 -15.15
N ALA A 235 -4.11 -9.77 -15.21
CA ALA A 235 -4.96 -8.60 -15.11
C ALA A 235 -6.20 -8.86 -14.25
N LEU A 236 -6.69 -7.83 -13.57
CA LEU A 236 -7.98 -7.83 -12.89
C LEU A 236 -9.09 -7.58 -13.91
N TRP A 237 -10.14 -8.40 -13.90
CA TRP A 237 -11.31 -8.21 -14.76
C TRP A 237 -12.37 -7.33 -14.08
N CYS A 238 -12.39 -6.06 -14.50
CA CYS A 238 -13.28 -5.02 -14.04
C CYS A 238 -14.61 -5.06 -14.78
N ARG A 239 -15.54 -5.90 -14.32
CA ARG A 239 -16.86 -6.07 -14.94
C ARG A 239 -17.63 -4.76 -15.03
N ASP A 240 -18.29 -4.55 -16.18
CA ASP A 240 -19.21 -3.44 -16.44
C ASP A 240 -18.59 -2.05 -16.18
N GLY A 241 -17.28 -1.89 -16.39
CA GLY A 241 -16.56 -0.64 -16.13
C GLY A 241 -16.43 -0.28 -14.65
N GLY A 242 -16.59 -1.25 -13.75
CA GLY A 242 -16.33 -1.07 -12.32
C GLY A 242 -14.87 -0.74 -12.04
N ALA A 243 -14.59 -0.16 -10.87
CA ALA A 243 -13.21 0.03 -10.42
C ALA A 243 -12.55 -1.33 -10.13
N ALA A 244 -11.22 -1.40 -10.31
CA ALA A 244 -10.45 -2.56 -9.89
C ALA A 244 -10.60 -2.80 -8.38
N SER A 245 -10.79 -4.06 -8.01
CA SER A 245 -11.01 -4.50 -6.63
C SER A 245 -10.31 -5.85 -6.40
N ALA A 246 -10.01 -6.17 -5.14
CA ALA A 246 -9.49 -7.48 -4.75
C ALA A 246 -10.48 -8.62 -5.06
N ASP A 247 -11.77 -8.32 -5.14
CA ASP A 247 -12.82 -9.29 -5.48
C ASP A 247 -12.97 -9.51 -7.00
N ALA A 248 -12.21 -8.79 -7.82
CA ALA A 248 -12.27 -8.93 -9.27
C ALA A 248 -11.56 -10.23 -9.70
N PRO A 249 -12.14 -11.01 -10.65
CA PRO A 249 -11.48 -12.20 -11.17
C PRO A 249 -10.14 -11.88 -11.81
N VAL A 250 -9.17 -12.78 -11.67
CA VAL A 250 -7.86 -12.64 -12.31
C VAL A 250 -7.83 -13.39 -13.64
N VAL A 251 -7.38 -12.71 -14.68
CA VAL A 251 -7.28 -13.21 -16.05
C VAL A 251 -5.81 -13.30 -16.44
N ALA A 252 -5.42 -14.43 -17.02
CA ALA A 252 -4.15 -14.57 -17.74
C ALA A 252 -4.35 -14.23 -19.21
N LEU A 253 -3.45 -13.44 -19.78
CA LEU A 253 -3.44 -12.98 -21.17
C LEU A 253 -2.17 -13.49 -21.85
N GLY A 254 -2.34 -14.19 -22.97
CA GLY A 254 -1.25 -14.71 -23.78
C GLY A 254 -0.92 -13.80 -24.96
N THR A 255 0.25 -14.02 -25.55
CA THR A 255 0.73 -13.27 -26.74
C THR A 255 -0.05 -13.58 -28.02
N GLU A 256 -0.77 -14.70 -28.06
CA GLU A 256 -1.56 -15.16 -29.22
C GLU A 256 -3.08 -14.98 -29.02
N GLU A 257 -3.49 -13.84 -28.45
CA GLU A 257 -4.90 -13.45 -28.21
C GLU A 257 -5.68 -14.35 -27.23
N GLY A 258 -5.03 -15.36 -26.65
CA GLY A 258 -5.61 -16.20 -25.60
C GLY A 258 -5.84 -15.42 -24.31
N ALA A 259 -7.01 -15.57 -23.71
CA ALA A 259 -7.29 -15.00 -22.40
C ALA A 259 -8.23 -15.90 -21.59
N HIS A 260 -7.84 -16.18 -20.36
CA HIS A 260 -8.55 -17.16 -19.53
C HIS A 260 -8.62 -16.68 -18.10
N VAL A 261 -9.78 -16.82 -17.47
CA VAL A 261 -9.93 -16.60 -16.04
C VAL A 261 -9.17 -17.71 -15.30
N ILE A 262 -8.24 -17.34 -14.43
CA ILE A 262 -7.38 -18.26 -13.68
C ILE A 262 -7.64 -18.26 -12.17
N ALA A 263 -8.36 -17.24 -11.67
CA ALA A 263 -8.82 -17.17 -10.29
C ALA A 263 -10.11 -16.34 -10.20
N ARG A 264 -10.94 -16.65 -9.21
CA ARG A 264 -12.22 -15.97 -8.92
C ARG A 264 -12.02 -14.59 -8.32
N ASP A 265 -10.90 -14.39 -7.63
CA ASP A 265 -10.50 -13.13 -7.00
C ASP A 265 -8.97 -13.08 -6.85
N LEU A 266 -8.43 -11.95 -6.37
CA LEU A 266 -7.00 -11.75 -6.17
C LEU A 266 -6.44 -12.69 -5.09
N ARG A 267 -7.20 -13.00 -4.05
CA ARG A 267 -6.72 -13.86 -2.95
C ARG A 267 -6.49 -15.28 -3.42
N GLU A 268 -7.44 -15.85 -4.17
CA GLU A 268 -7.30 -17.16 -4.80
C GLU A 268 -6.12 -17.18 -5.79
N PHE A 269 -5.89 -16.07 -6.53
CA PHE A 269 -4.70 -15.96 -7.39
C PHE A 269 -3.40 -16.02 -6.60
N LEU A 270 -3.31 -15.34 -5.45
CA LEU A 270 -2.12 -15.40 -4.60
C LEU A 270 -1.87 -16.81 -4.06
N GLU A 271 -2.92 -17.55 -3.70
CA GLU A 271 -2.80 -18.96 -3.30
C GLU A 271 -2.27 -19.83 -4.45
N VAL A 272 -2.78 -19.62 -5.68
CA VAL A 272 -2.31 -20.30 -6.90
C VAL A 272 -0.82 -20.04 -7.10
N ILE A 273 -0.40 -18.77 -7.18
CA ILE A 273 0.98 -18.39 -7.44
C ILE A 273 1.91 -18.90 -6.32
N ALA A 274 1.47 -18.88 -5.07
CA ALA A 274 2.23 -19.42 -3.95
C ALA A 274 2.35 -20.97 -4.00
N GLY A 275 1.39 -21.68 -4.59
CA GLY A 275 1.46 -23.13 -4.81
C GLY A 275 2.44 -23.55 -5.91
N LEU A 276 2.82 -22.60 -6.79
CA LEU A 276 3.68 -22.84 -7.94
C LEU A 276 5.17 -22.68 -7.58
N THR A 277 5.78 -23.76 -7.06
CA THR A 277 7.18 -23.73 -6.57
C THR A 277 8.26 -23.84 -7.65
N ARG A 278 7.95 -24.49 -8.79
CA ARG A 278 8.86 -24.77 -9.91
C ARG A 278 8.15 -24.69 -11.25
N THR A 279 7.02 -23.99 -11.28
CA THR A 279 6.15 -23.96 -12.45
C THR A 279 5.67 -22.54 -12.67
N GLY A 280 5.80 -22.03 -13.89
CA GLY A 280 5.17 -20.78 -14.30
C GLY A 280 3.78 -21.02 -14.88
N ILE A 281 3.01 -19.96 -15.00
CA ILE A 281 1.76 -19.95 -15.78
C ILE A 281 2.09 -19.43 -17.17
N ARG A 282 1.76 -20.21 -18.20
CA ARG A 282 1.72 -19.76 -19.59
C ARG A 282 0.29 -19.69 -20.08
N CYS A 283 -0.07 -18.58 -20.71
CA CYS A 283 -1.32 -18.44 -21.44
C CYS A 283 -1.06 -18.36 -22.94
N ASP A 284 -1.81 -19.14 -23.73
CA ASP A 284 -1.79 -19.10 -25.20
C ASP A 284 -3.22 -19.29 -25.76
N HIS A 285 -3.34 -19.34 -27.10
CA HIS A 285 -4.63 -19.50 -27.77
C HIS A 285 -5.35 -20.83 -27.41
N THR A 286 -4.63 -21.83 -26.89
CA THR A 286 -5.20 -23.13 -26.52
C THR A 286 -5.68 -23.19 -25.08
N GLY A 287 -5.18 -22.31 -24.20
CA GLY A 287 -5.52 -22.38 -22.79
C GLY A 287 -4.45 -21.80 -21.87
N VAL A 288 -4.58 -22.18 -20.61
CA VAL A 288 -3.58 -21.94 -19.57
C VAL A 288 -2.86 -23.26 -19.29
N VAL A 289 -1.53 -23.21 -19.31
CA VAL A 289 -0.65 -24.36 -19.09
C VAL A 289 0.33 -24.02 -17.97
N LEU A 290 0.54 -24.95 -17.05
CA LEU A 290 1.63 -24.87 -16.09
C LEU A 290 2.90 -25.42 -16.74
N CYS A 291 3.95 -24.62 -16.82
CA CYS A 291 5.21 -24.97 -17.46
C CYS A 291 6.32 -25.07 -16.41
N ASP A 292 7.22 -26.03 -16.54
CA ASP A 292 8.41 -26.12 -15.67
C ASP A 292 9.22 -24.82 -15.76
N GLY A 293 9.72 -24.37 -14.61
CA GLY A 293 10.56 -23.19 -14.49
C GLY A 293 11.47 -23.29 -13.27
N GLU A 294 12.38 -22.32 -13.15
CA GLU A 294 13.29 -22.27 -12.01
C GLU A 294 12.52 -21.86 -10.74
N PRO A 295 12.86 -22.44 -9.57
CA PRO A 295 12.24 -22.03 -8.32
C PRO A 295 12.62 -20.59 -7.98
N ALA A 296 11.62 -19.82 -7.56
CA ALA A 296 11.82 -18.43 -7.17
C ALA A 296 12.65 -18.33 -5.89
N ARG A 297 13.63 -17.42 -5.86
CA ARG A 297 14.56 -17.29 -4.72
C ARG A 297 13.85 -16.87 -3.44
N ASN A 298 12.80 -16.05 -3.55
CA ASN A 298 12.10 -15.46 -2.42
C ASN A 298 10.73 -16.12 -2.13
N HIS A 299 10.48 -17.31 -2.69
CA HIS A 299 9.22 -18.05 -2.51
C HIS A 299 8.86 -18.26 -1.04
N GLY A 300 9.85 -18.58 -0.19
CA GLY A 300 9.60 -18.77 1.25
C GLY A 300 9.13 -17.49 1.96
N ALA A 301 9.68 -16.32 1.58
CA ALA A 301 9.25 -15.03 2.12
C ALA A 301 7.82 -14.70 1.67
N PHE A 302 7.50 -14.96 0.40
CA PHE A 302 6.16 -14.81 -0.14
C PHE A 302 5.12 -15.67 0.59
N VAL A 303 5.40 -16.95 0.83
CA VAL A 303 4.49 -17.83 1.58
C VAL A 303 4.31 -17.36 3.03
N ALA A 304 5.38 -16.93 3.70
CA ALA A 304 5.31 -16.44 5.08
C ALA A 304 4.51 -15.13 5.19
N TRP A 305 4.66 -14.23 4.21
CA TRP A 305 3.85 -13.03 4.09
C TRP A 305 2.37 -13.36 3.87
N LEU A 306 2.07 -14.30 2.95
CA LEU A 306 0.71 -14.68 2.61
C LEU A 306 -0.07 -15.23 3.82
N GLU A 307 0.59 -16.07 4.65
CA GLU A 307 -0.03 -16.61 5.87
C GLU A 307 -0.20 -15.53 6.94
N ARG A 308 0.78 -14.64 7.13
CA ARG A 308 0.74 -13.59 8.15
C ARG A 308 -0.25 -12.47 7.82
N ALA A 309 -0.17 -11.90 6.62
CA ALA A 309 -0.96 -10.73 6.22
C ALA A 309 -2.40 -11.10 5.86
N HIS A 310 -2.64 -12.32 5.36
CA HIS A 310 -3.95 -12.69 4.82
C HIS A 310 -4.54 -13.98 5.41
N GLY A 311 -3.78 -14.74 6.20
CA GLY A 311 -4.22 -16.05 6.69
C GLY A 311 -4.39 -17.08 5.57
N LEU A 312 -3.79 -16.82 4.40
CA LEU A 312 -3.92 -17.65 3.20
C LEU A 312 -2.79 -18.68 3.13
N ARG A 313 -3.01 -19.76 2.37
CA ARG A 313 -2.02 -20.83 2.22
C ARG A 313 -1.80 -21.15 0.74
N PRO A 314 -0.59 -21.60 0.36
CA PRO A 314 -0.35 -22.10 -0.99
C PRO A 314 -1.39 -23.13 -1.41
N ALA A 315 -1.95 -22.99 -2.61
CA ALA A 315 -2.85 -23.98 -3.18
C ALA A 315 -2.11 -25.32 -3.32
N THR A 316 -2.71 -26.39 -2.79
CA THR A 316 -2.13 -27.75 -2.89
C THR A 316 -2.21 -28.32 -4.30
N ASP A 317 -3.16 -27.83 -5.10
CA ASP A 317 -3.34 -28.16 -6.50
C ASP A 317 -3.75 -26.91 -7.30
N PRO A 318 -2.76 -26.07 -7.69
CA PRO A 318 -3.02 -24.85 -8.47
C PRO A 318 -3.78 -25.11 -9.77
N ALA A 319 -3.58 -26.27 -10.42
CA ALA A 319 -4.25 -26.61 -11.67
C ALA A 319 -5.76 -26.79 -11.48
N THR A 320 -6.17 -27.44 -10.39
CA THR A 320 -7.60 -27.60 -10.06
C THR A 320 -8.26 -26.26 -9.75
N VAL A 321 -7.56 -25.34 -9.05
CA VAL A 321 -8.06 -23.99 -8.78
C VAL A 321 -8.31 -23.23 -10.08
N ILE A 322 -7.32 -23.19 -10.97
CA ILE A 322 -7.42 -22.55 -12.29
C ILE A 322 -8.58 -23.14 -13.11
N ALA A 323 -8.69 -24.48 -13.17
CA ALA A 323 -9.74 -25.15 -13.92
C ALA A 323 -11.15 -24.84 -13.38
N THR A 324 -11.27 -24.71 -12.06
CA THR A 324 -12.53 -24.36 -11.39
C THR A 324 -12.94 -22.93 -11.75
N ALA A 325 -12.02 -21.96 -11.58
CA ALA A 325 -12.28 -20.56 -11.93
C ALA A 325 -12.65 -20.40 -13.42
N HIS A 326 -11.94 -21.10 -14.33
CA HIS A 326 -12.26 -21.10 -15.75
C HIS A 326 -13.66 -21.67 -16.03
N THR A 327 -14.03 -22.77 -15.38
CA THR A 327 -15.34 -23.42 -15.56
C THR A 327 -16.49 -22.49 -15.11
N GLU A 328 -16.31 -21.80 -13.99
CA GLU A 328 -17.35 -20.93 -13.42
C GLU A 328 -17.46 -19.58 -14.14
N LEU A 329 -16.33 -18.99 -14.53
CA LEU A 329 -16.26 -17.60 -14.98
C LEU A 329 -15.85 -17.42 -16.44
N GLY A 330 -15.35 -18.46 -17.11
CA GLY A 330 -14.87 -18.40 -18.49
C GLY A 330 -15.97 -18.07 -19.51
N ALA A 331 -17.15 -18.68 -19.38
CA ALA A 331 -18.30 -18.37 -20.26
C ALA A 331 -18.82 -16.93 -20.06
N PRO A 332 -19.04 -16.46 -18.82
CA PRO A 332 -19.32 -15.05 -18.54
C PRO A 332 -18.27 -14.09 -19.12
N PHE A 333 -16.99 -14.44 -19.00
CA PHE A 333 -15.89 -13.63 -19.53
C PHE A 333 -15.92 -13.53 -21.06
N ALA A 334 -16.06 -14.66 -21.74
CA ALA A 334 -16.15 -14.71 -23.20
C ALA A 334 -17.37 -13.96 -23.75
N THR A 335 -18.51 -14.00 -23.04
CA THR A 335 -19.73 -13.30 -23.47
C THR A 335 -19.70 -11.80 -23.18
N GLY A 336 -19.03 -11.36 -22.11
CA GLY A 336 -18.79 -9.94 -21.83
C GLY A 336 -18.00 -9.25 -22.94
N ARG A 337 -16.97 -9.92 -23.48
CA ARG A 337 -16.14 -9.40 -24.59
C ARG A 337 -16.91 -9.13 -25.88
N LEU A 338 -17.97 -9.89 -26.17
CA LEU A 338 -18.73 -9.75 -27.43
C LEU A 338 -19.64 -8.51 -27.46
N ARG A 339 -19.73 -7.74 -26.37
CA ARG A 339 -20.62 -6.58 -26.24
C ARG A 339 -19.97 -5.24 -26.57
N HIS A 340 -18.66 -5.21 -26.78
CA HIS A 340 -17.88 -4.02 -27.13
C HIS A 340 -17.31 -4.15 -28.55
#